data_AF-A0A0F9KNQ1-F1
#
_entry.id   AF-A0A0F9KNQ1-F1
#
_cell.length_a   1.000
_cell.length_b   1.000
_cell.length_c   1.000
_cell.angle_alpha   90.00
_cell.angle_beta   90.00
_cell.angle_gamma   90.00
#
_symmetry.space_group_name_H-M   'P 1'
#
loop_
_entity.id
_entity.type
_entity.pdbx_description
1 polymer ?
#
loop_
_entity_poly.entity_id
_entity_poly.type
_entity_poly.pdbx_seq_one_letter_code
_entity_poly.pdbx_strand_id
1 'polypeptide(L)'
;MKCPECKKAGERSTVQDLGGSVTLLGWSPYWDEDGIRHAHDPNCHNNQYRCSRGHVWAESYYPRCANCDYGKPEEAFDDDEGRPYRRCGAFRVATGEVCTQESDHDGKCTFASDSAP
;
A
#
# COMPACT_ATOMS: atom_id res chain seq x y z
N MET A 1 -6.66 1.27 14.88
CA MET A 1 -6.66 1.73 13.48
C MET A 1 -7.95 2.49 13.19
N LYS A 2 -7.91 3.60 12.45
CA LYS A 2 -9.11 4.35 12.04
C LYS A 2 -9.19 4.34 10.52
N CYS A 3 -10.39 4.15 9.98
CA CYS A 3 -10.62 4.26 8.54
C CYS A 3 -10.21 5.67 8.05
N PRO A 4 -9.38 5.80 7.00
CA PRO A 4 -8.88 7.08 6.53
C PRO A 4 -10.02 8.01 6.07
N GLU A 5 -11.05 7.46 5.44
CA GLU A 5 -12.21 8.23 4.96
C GLU A 5 -13.08 8.71 6.13
N CYS A 6 -13.42 7.83 7.08
CA CYS A 6 -14.17 8.22 8.27
C CYS A 6 -13.40 9.24 9.12
N LYS A 7 -12.07 9.14 9.16
CA LYS A 7 -11.21 10.11 9.86
C LYS A 7 -11.30 11.50 9.22
N LYS A 8 -11.29 11.58 7.88
CA LYS A 8 -11.47 12.85 7.15
C LYS A 8 -12.85 13.45 7.35
N ALA A 9 -13.89 12.62 7.41
CA ALA A 9 -15.26 13.04 7.65
C ALA A 9 -15.57 13.38 9.12
N GLY A 10 -14.64 13.13 10.06
CA GLY A 10 -14.88 13.33 11.49
C GLY A 10 -15.81 12.29 12.12
N GLU A 11 -16.00 11.16 11.45
CA GLU A 11 -16.98 10.14 11.81
C GLU A 11 -16.37 8.97 12.57
N ARG A 12 -17.21 8.26 13.33
CA ARG A 12 -16.82 7.03 14.01
C ARG A 12 -17.05 5.82 13.09
N SER A 13 -16.10 4.88 13.12
CA SER A 13 -16.17 3.60 12.43
C SER A 13 -15.36 2.55 13.16
N THR A 14 -15.81 1.29 13.15
CA THR A 14 -15.03 0.14 13.60
C THR A 14 -14.30 -0.48 12.41
N VAL A 15 -13.04 -0.88 12.58
CA VAL A 15 -12.22 -1.50 11.52
C VAL A 15 -12.14 -3.00 11.76
N GLN A 16 -12.37 -3.77 10.70
CA GLN A 16 -12.23 -5.22 10.61
C GLN A 16 -11.05 -5.54 9.70
N ASP A 17 -10.26 -6.53 10.12
CA ASP A 17 -9.18 -7.11 9.30
C ASP A 17 -9.79 -8.12 8.32
N LEU A 18 -9.48 -7.98 7.04
CA LEU A 18 -9.92 -8.89 5.98
C LEU A 18 -8.87 -9.95 5.65
N GLY A 19 -7.68 -9.86 6.23
CA GLY A 19 -6.55 -10.72 5.97
C GLY A 19 -5.38 -9.96 5.36
N GLY A 20 -4.24 -10.66 5.31
CA GLY A 20 -3.01 -10.12 4.75
C GLY A 20 -2.16 -11.19 4.08
N SER A 21 -1.19 -10.72 3.30
CA SER A 21 -0.16 -11.53 2.68
C SER A 21 1.21 -10.93 2.97
N VAL A 22 2.22 -11.79 2.96
CA VAL A 22 3.61 -11.38 3.13
C VAL A 22 4.44 -12.03 2.03
N THR A 23 5.39 -11.29 1.48
CA THR A 23 6.40 -11.90 0.59
C THR A 23 7.29 -12.82 1.43
N LEU A 24 7.71 -13.97 0.88
CA LEU A 24 8.53 -14.95 1.62
C LEU A 24 9.92 -15.05 1.00
N LEU A 25 10.68 -13.97 1.08
CA LEU A 25 12.11 -13.93 0.76
C LEU A 25 12.93 -14.22 2.02
N GLY A 26 13.94 -15.07 1.84
CA GLY A 26 14.94 -15.31 2.88
C GLY A 26 15.79 -14.07 3.09
N TRP A 27 16.03 -13.74 4.36
CA TRP A 27 16.94 -12.67 4.77
C TRP A 27 17.68 -13.07 6.04
N SER A 28 18.74 -12.36 6.37
CA SER A 28 19.53 -12.62 7.57
C SER A 28 19.93 -11.31 8.23
N PRO A 29 19.85 -11.22 9.56
CA PRO A 29 20.35 -10.07 10.30
C PRO A 29 21.88 -10.04 10.25
N TYR A 30 22.46 -8.85 10.37
CA TYR A 30 23.91 -8.64 10.39
C TYR A 30 24.32 -7.67 11.51
N TRP A 31 25.62 -7.61 11.81
CA TRP A 31 26.20 -6.66 12.75
C TRP A 31 27.09 -5.69 11.96
N ASP A 32 27.02 -4.40 12.29
CA ASP A 32 27.90 -3.38 11.72
C ASP A 32 29.21 -3.22 12.51
N GLU A 33 30.05 -2.28 12.08
CA GLU A 33 31.35 -1.95 12.68
C GLU A 33 31.23 -1.41 14.11
N ASP A 34 30.08 -0.81 14.46
CA ASP A 34 29.77 -0.29 15.79
C ASP A 34 29.22 -1.38 16.73
N GLY A 35 29.09 -2.62 16.24
CA GLY A 35 28.54 -3.73 17.01
C GLY A 35 27.02 -3.62 17.20
N ILE A 36 26.32 -2.91 16.32
CA ILE A 36 24.86 -2.78 16.32
C ILE A 36 24.27 -3.81 15.36
N ARG A 37 23.23 -4.52 15.83
CA ARG A 37 22.52 -5.52 15.02
C ARG A 37 21.49 -4.84 14.11
N HIS A 38 21.56 -5.16 12.82
CA HIS A 38 20.60 -4.75 11.80
C HIS A 38 19.76 -5.93 11.33
N ALA A 39 18.47 -5.66 11.10
CA ALA A 39 17.50 -6.63 10.64
C ALA A 39 16.74 -6.05 9.44
N HIS A 40 17.30 -6.24 8.25
CA HIS A 40 16.75 -5.72 7.01
C HIS A 40 15.86 -6.78 6.37
N ASP A 41 14.58 -6.74 6.71
CA ASP A 41 13.58 -7.63 6.12
C ASP A 41 13.11 -7.07 4.76
N PRO A 42 13.39 -7.73 3.63
CA PRO A 42 12.90 -7.30 2.32
C PRO A 42 11.45 -7.70 2.08
N ASN A 43 10.83 -8.42 3.02
CA ASN A 43 9.48 -8.92 2.86
C ASN A 43 8.47 -7.81 2.94
N CYS A 44 7.64 -7.77 1.91
CA CYS A 44 6.55 -6.85 1.83
C CYS A 44 5.31 -7.41 2.53
N HIS A 45 4.76 -6.68 3.48
CA HIS A 45 3.48 -7.00 4.13
C HIS A 45 2.36 -6.23 3.45
N ASN A 46 1.27 -6.91 3.10
CA ASN A 46 0.07 -6.33 2.54
C ASN A 46 -1.11 -6.74 3.43
N ASN A 47 -1.82 -5.77 3.99
CA ASN A 47 -2.98 -6.03 4.82
C ASN A 47 -4.20 -5.32 4.24
N GLN A 48 -5.35 -5.98 4.28
CA GLN A 48 -6.62 -5.44 3.80
C GLN A 48 -7.57 -5.20 4.97
N TYR A 49 -8.27 -4.07 4.91
CA TYR A 49 -9.14 -3.62 5.98
C TYR A 49 -10.49 -3.21 5.43
N ARG A 50 -11.53 -3.42 6.24
CA ARG A 50 -12.87 -2.91 5.99
C ARG A 50 -13.40 -2.19 7.20
N CYS A 51 -14.05 -1.05 7.02
CA CYS A 51 -14.73 -0.39 8.13
C CYS A 51 -16.22 -0.73 8.17
N SER A 52 -16.85 -0.47 9.32
CA SER A 52 -18.29 -0.64 9.55
C SER A 52 -19.18 0.19 8.62
N ARG A 53 -18.62 1.20 7.95
CA ARG A 53 -19.32 2.05 6.96
C ARG A 53 -19.14 1.55 5.52
N GLY A 54 -18.42 0.45 5.32
CA GLY A 54 -18.25 -0.18 4.01
C GLY A 54 -16.98 0.23 3.26
N HIS A 55 -16.19 1.19 3.73
CA HIS A 55 -14.92 1.55 3.08
C HIS A 55 -13.92 0.39 3.20
N VAL A 56 -13.24 0.09 2.10
CA VAL A 56 -12.19 -0.93 2.01
C VAL A 56 -10.90 -0.24 1.61
N TRP A 57 -9.81 -0.54 2.31
CA TRP A 57 -8.49 -0.06 1.93
C TRP A 57 -7.45 -1.15 2.20
N ALA A 58 -6.31 -1.02 1.54
CA ALA A 58 -5.14 -1.84 1.82
C ALA A 58 -3.98 -0.96 2.30
N GLU A 59 -3.19 -1.51 3.20
CA GLU A 59 -1.92 -0.95 3.62
C GLU A 59 -0.82 -1.92 3.27
N SER A 60 0.28 -1.39 2.73
CA SER A 60 1.43 -2.19 2.39
C SER A 60 2.69 -1.54 2.95
N TYR A 61 3.54 -2.31 3.63
CA TYR A 61 4.74 -1.80 4.29
C TYR A 61 5.87 -2.82 4.32
N TYR A 62 7.10 -2.29 4.39
CA TYR A 62 8.30 -3.05 4.73
C TYR A 62 8.58 -2.91 6.23
N PRO A 63 8.97 -3.98 6.93
CA PRO A 63 9.39 -3.88 8.33
C PRO A 63 10.55 -2.91 8.48
N ARG A 64 10.49 -2.08 9.53
CA ARG A 64 11.52 -1.07 9.79
C ARG A 64 12.68 -1.70 10.55
N CYS A 65 13.89 -1.33 10.16
CA CYS A 65 15.03 -1.55 11.03
C CYS A 65 14.96 -0.56 12.21
N ALA A 66 15.22 -1.04 13.42
CA ALA A 66 15.21 -0.19 14.61
C ALA A 66 16.40 0.81 14.63
N ASN A 67 17.49 0.49 13.93
CA ASN A 67 18.79 1.13 14.10
C ASN A 67 19.27 1.92 12.87
N CYS A 68 18.52 1.92 11.76
CA CYS A 68 18.88 2.67 10.55
C CYS A 68 17.61 3.10 9.80
N ASP A 69 17.78 3.69 8.61
CA ASP A 69 16.67 4.18 7.79
C ASP A 69 16.01 3.11 6.91
N TYR A 70 16.45 1.85 7.01
CA TYR A 70 15.84 0.75 6.28
C TYR A 70 14.36 0.58 6.64
N GLY A 71 13.50 0.54 5.60
CA GLY A 71 12.05 0.37 5.75
C GLY A 71 11.30 1.62 6.24
N LYS A 72 11.98 2.74 6.50
CA LYS A 72 11.30 4.01 6.77
C LYS A 72 10.67 4.53 5.46
N PRO A 73 9.45 5.07 5.51
CA PRO A 73 8.91 5.77 4.35
C PRO A 73 9.84 6.94 4.03
N GLU A 74 10.28 7.06 2.78
CA GLU A 74 10.87 8.31 2.29
C GLU A 74 9.84 9.41 2.57
N GLU A 75 10.29 10.55 3.11
CA GLU A 75 9.41 11.70 3.28
C GLU A 75 8.76 11.98 1.92
N ALA A 76 7.43 12.06 1.91
CA ALA A 76 6.69 12.32 0.68
C ALA A 76 7.16 13.67 0.14
N PHE A 77 8.00 13.65 -0.89
CA PHE A 77 8.15 14.81 -1.74
C PHE A 77 6.78 14.97 -2.41
N ASP A 78 6.12 16.10 -2.17
CA ASP A 78 4.90 16.49 -2.86
C ASP A 78 5.25 16.66 -4.35
N ASP A 79 5.29 15.56 -5.11
CA ASP A 79 5.07 15.64 -6.54
C ASP A 79 3.62 16.09 -6.73
N ASP A 80 3.38 17.02 -7.65
CA ASP A 80 2.07 17.64 -7.97
C ASP A 80 0.94 16.62 -8.31
N GLU A 81 1.27 15.32 -8.30
CA GLU A 81 0.36 14.19 -8.52
C GLU A 81 0.04 13.37 -7.25
N GLY A 82 0.60 13.72 -6.08
CA GLY A 82 0.23 13.18 -4.77
C GLY A 82 0.37 11.66 -4.63
N ARG A 83 1.34 11.04 -5.31
CA ARG A 83 1.51 9.57 -5.31
C ARG A 83 2.59 9.17 -4.31
N PRO A 84 2.24 8.59 -3.14
CA PRO A 84 3.26 8.19 -2.17
C PRO A 84 4.15 7.09 -2.75
N TYR A 85 5.40 7.45 -3.06
CA TYR A 85 6.41 6.53 -3.56
C TYR A 85 6.88 5.59 -2.43
N ARG A 86 7.06 4.31 -2.79
CA ARG A 86 7.36 3.14 -1.93
C ARG A 86 6.18 2.58 -1.13
N ARG A 87 5.04 2.40 -1.79
CA ARG A 87 4.25 1.19 -1.53
C ARG A 87 5.06 0.00 -2.03
N CYS A 88 5.40 -0.91 -1.12
CA CYS A 88 5.31 -2.34 -1.37
C CYS A 88 4.37 -2.61 -2.55
N GLY A 89 4.91 -3.02 -3.70
CA GLY A 89 4.30 -2.93 -5.05
C GLY A 89 2.79 -2.65 -5.06
N ALA A 90 2.39 -1.49 -5.58
CA ALA A 90 1.03 -0.95 -5.52
C ALA A 90 -0.09 -2.00 -5.69
N PHE A 91 -0.60 -2.55 -4.59
CA PHE A 91 -1.84 -3.31 -4.61
C PHE A 91 -2.99 -2.30 -4.71
N ARG A 92 -3.42 -2.01 -5.93
CA ARG A 92 -4.65 -1.27 -6.18
C ARG A 92 -5.80 -2.18 -5.76
N VAL A 93 -6.36 -1.96 -4.57
CA VAL A 93 -7.72 -2.43 -4.28
C VAL A 93 -8.63 -1.62 -5.18
N ALA A 94 -8.97 -2.20 -6.32
CA ALA A 94 -10.00 -1.66 -7.20
C ALA A 94 -11.27 -1.55 -6.38
N THR A 95 -11.70 -0.32 -6.12
CA THR A 95 -13.11 -0.03 -5.85
C THR A 95 -13.87 -0.46 -7.10
N GLY A 96 -14.27 -1.73 -7.17
CA GLY A 96 -15.38 -2.21 -7.99
C GLY A 96 -15.39 -1.97 -9.50
N GLU A 97 -14.34 -1.45 -10.13
CA GLU A 97 -14.29 -1.24 -11.58
C GLU A 97 -13.19 -2.09 -12.22
N VAL A 98 -13.61 -3.16 -12.87
CA VAL A 98 -12.77 -4.02 -13.69
C VAL A 98 -12.46 -3.27 -14.98
N CYS A 99 -11.23 -2.75 -15.10
CA CYS A 99 -10.72 -2.30 -16.38
C CYS A 99 -10.15 -3.54 -17.09
N THR A 100 -10.95 -4.17 -17.96
CA THR A 100 -10.48 -5.26 -18.80
C THR A 100 -9.67 -4.69 -19.98
N GLN A 101 -8.37 -5.03 -19.97
CA GLN A 101 -7.48 -5.21 -21.12
C GLN A 101 -6.88 -4.00 -21.87
N GLU A 102 -5.58 -4.18 -22.15
CA GLU A 102 -4.71 -3.56 -23.15
C GLU A 102 -4.36 -2.08 -22.99
N SER A 103 -3.24 -1.83 -22.31
CA SER A 103 -2.62 -0.50 -22.23
C SER A 103 -1.71 -0.26 -23.44
N ASP A 104 -2.11 0.63 -24.34
CA ASP A 104 -1.19 1.30 -25.24
C ASP A 104 -0.18 2.15 -24.46
N HIS A 105 0.97 2.41 -25.09
CA HIS A 105 2.21 2.93 -24.50
C HIS A 105 2.12 4.31 -23.81
N ASP A 106 0.95 4.96 -23.82
CA ASP A 106 0.71 6.28 -23.25
C ASP A 106 -0.30 6.31 -22.08
N GLY A 107 -0.77 5.15 -21.59
CA GLY A 107 -1.48 5.06 -20.30
C GLY A 107 -2.80 5.82 -20.19
N LYS A 108 -3.38 6.30 -21.30
CA LYS A 108 -4.70 6.94 -21.32
C LYS A 108 -5.79 5.90 -21.56
N CYS A 109 -6.62 5.67 -20.54
CA CYS A 109 -7.87 4.91 -20.69
C CYS A 109 -8.87 5.77 -21.47
N THR A 110 -9.18 5.40 -22.71
CA THR A 110 -10.25 6.03 -23.49
C THR A 110 -11.54 5.22 -23.33
N PHE A 111 -12.60 5.86 -22.85
CA PHE A 111 -13.92 5.26 -22.72
C PHE A 111 -14.58 5.14 -24.10
N ALA A 112 -14.77 3.91 -24.57
CA ALA A 112 -15.68 3.63 -25.68
C ALA A 112 -17.11 3.55 -25.11
N SER A 113 -17.94 4.55 -25.42
CA SER A 113 -19.36 4.53 -25.10
C SER A 113 -20.10 3.68 -26.13
N ASP A 114 -20.23 2.37 -25.90
CA ASP A 114 -21.11 1.54 -26.72
C ASP A 114 -22.56 1.69 -26.27
N SER A 115 -23.33 2.31 -27.16
CA SER A 115 -24.78 2.40 -27.11
C SER A 115 -25.37 1.02 -27.44
N ALA A 116 -26.20 0.52 -26.52
CA ALA A 116 -27.02 -0.65 -26.74
C ALA A 116 -28.03 -0.44 -27.89
N PRO A 117 -28.38 -1.50 -28.63
CA PRO A 117 -29.74 -1.68 -29.15
C PRO A 117 -30.58 -2.57 -28.22
#